data_AF-A0A163IAA3-F1
#
_entry.id   AF-A0A163IAA3-F1
#
_cell.length_a   1.000
_cell.length_b   1.000
_cell.length_c   1.000
_cell.angle_alpha   90.00
_cell.angle_beta   90.00
_cell.angle_gamma   90.00
#
_symmetry.space_group_name_H-M   'P 1'
#
loop_
_entity.id
_entity.type
_entity.pdbx_description
1 polymer ?
#
loop_
_entity_poly.entity_id
_entity_poly.type
_entity_poly.pdbx_seq_one_letter_code
_entity_poly.pdbx_strand_id
1 'polypeptide(L)'
;MLLLDLPPEIFQRIVAFYVSNAGIRKAAKIRGVSKTFRDYINEEMFARQHASAFVSKVPRKLLQKNVALFLEYRSMSLYGAPDLLPSLIHRAVDHMVEVTNKTTDKERAALTQGAITVVSTHCDGVHHLAVAPTQLKTRNYLHDAVDVTSLSIAIYLGKKGFVSQLLDRKINHWGRTHLFGSLLCVAAKQNDIWSLRRLLSTMTEDSGGLLVKSRSNIIIEALDTAAHRKHWSVAVVLFKWHIAHISVRISKHYGSLLKLAAASDGLSLLREIPCHNHVITQRALLIGLLKNPAPKDVLHHCVGEKGMRDWLEVRCDEMNEARSLLDLAVREDNLALVEATVYVQAQVDGARLYATLSTAFREAILRNNDAMVRFFLKNGVDPEAPIHPRLALKSIRPPTSTCDLARPGSKVYSIVREAIVRKMEKLQSKYQSPEYYVWSKELQEDVLMSYTFHAPKL
;
A
#
# COMPACT_ATOMS: atom_id res chain seq x y z
N MET A 1 21.26 -22.70 -41.90
CA MET A 1 19.99 -23.05 -41.24
C MET A 1 18.95 -23.04 -42.35
N LEU A 2 18.71 -24.18 -43.00
CA LEU A 2 18.14 -24.28 -44.37
C LEU A 2 16.77 -23.60 -44.57
N LEU A 3 16.01 -23.36 -43.49
CA LEU A 3 14.70 -22.71 -43.56
C LEU A 3 14.76 -21.19 -43.78
N LEU A 4 15.83 -20.52 -43.36
CA LEU A 4 16.00 -19.07 -43.57
C LEU A 4 16.53 -18.74 -44.97
N ASP A 5 17.03 -19.73 -45.69
CA ASP A 5 17.50 -19.61 -47.07
C ASP A 5 16.33 -19.64 -48.07
N LEU A 6 15.12 -19.96 -47.60
CA LEU A 6 13.89 -19.93 -48.38
C LEU A 6 13.40 -18.48 -48.57
N PRO A 7 12.68 -18.18 -49.67
CA PRO A 7 11.98 -16.91 -49.82
C PRO A 7 11.05 -16.64 -48.62
N PRO A 8 10.93 -15.39 -48.15
CA PRO A 8 10.19 -15.03 -46.94
C PRO A 8 8.72 -15.46 -46.99
N GLU A 9 8.10 -15.50 -48.16
CA GLU A 9 6.72 -15.94 -48.37
C GLU A 9 6.57 -17.44 -48.12
N ILE A 10 7.53 -18.25 -48.59
CA ILE A 10 7.55 -19.70 -48.37
C ILE A 10 7.81 -19.96 -46.89
N PHE A 11 8.75 -19.25 -46.28
CA PHE A 11 9.02 -19.35 -44.86
C PHE A 11 7.78 -19.01 -44.01
N GLN A 12 7.09 -17.91 -44.33
CA GLN A 12 5.86 -17.50 -43.65
C GLN A 12 4.76 -18.56 -43.79
N ARG A 13 4.57 -19.16 -44.98
CA ARG A 13 3.60 -20.25 -45.19
C ARG A 13 3.92 -21.47 -44.31
N ILE A 14 5.20 -21.83 -44.18
CA ILE A 14 5.64 -22.92 -43.31
C ILE A 14 5.31 -22.59 -41.85
N VAL A 15 5.60 -21.37 -41.39
CA VAL A 15 5.27 -20.94 -40.02
C VAL A 15 3.76 -20.92 -39.79
N ALA A 16 2.98 -20.38 -40.73
CA ALA A 16 1.51 -20.35 -40.66
C ALA A 16 0.93 -21.76 -40.54
N PHE A 17 1.38 -22.69 -41.39
CA PHE A 17 1.00 -24.11 -41.35
C PHE A 17 1.38 -24.74 -40.00
N TYR A 18 2.59 -24.48 -39.51
CA TYR A 18 3.04 -24.99 -38.23
C TYR A 18 2.21 -24.45 -37.06
N VAL A 19 1.97 -23.14 -36.98
CA VAL A 19 1.20 -22.51 -35.90
C VAL A 19 -0.23 -23.03 -35.89
N SER A 20 -0.84 -23.19 -37.06
CA SER A 20 -2.22 -23.68 -37.20
C SER A 20 -2.35 -25.16 -36.78
N ASN A 21 -1.39 -26.01 -37.18
CA ASN A 21 -1.43 -27.45 -36.86
C ASN A 21 -0.93 -27.79 -35.44
N ALA A 22 0.17 -27.17 -35.01
CA ALA A 22 0.79 -27.46 -33.72
C ALA A 22 0.11 -26.68 -32.56
N GLY A 23 -0.54 -25.57 -32.89
CA GLY A 23 -1.19 -24.65 -31.96
C GLY A 23 -0.22 -23.71 -31.25
N ILE A 24 -0.78 -22.63 -30.69
CA ILE A 24 -0.10 -21.55 -29.97
C ILE A 24 0.91 -22.08 -28.93
N ARG A 25 0.55 -23.14 -28.19
CA ARG A 25 1.43 -23.67 -27.12
C ARG A 25 2.73 -24.25 -27.66
N LYS A 26 2.69 -25.01 -28.76
CA LYS A 26 3.89 -25.62 -29.35
C LYS A 26 4.70 -24.56 -30.11
N ALA A 27 4.02 -23.70 -30.88
CA ALA A 27 4.61 -22.54 -31.55
C ALA A 27 5.39 -21.61 -30.60
N ALA A 28 4.81 -21.30 -29.44
CA ALA A 28 5.47 -20.45 -28.45
C ALA A 28 6.80 -21.00 -27.91
N LYS A 29 7.05 -22.31 -28.01
CA LYS A 29 8.31 -22.92 -27.56
C LYS A 29 9.43 -22.78 -28.58
N ILE A 30 9.09 -22.88 -29.87
CA ILE A 30 10.09 -22.85 -30.96
C ILE A 30 10.53 -21.43 -31.34
N ARG A 31 9.84 -20.39 -30.84
CA ARG A 31 10.24 -18.99 -31.04
C ARG A 31 11.63 -18.62 -30.50
N GLY A 32 12.24 -19.47 -29.69
CA GLY A 32 13.58 -19.25 -29.12
C GLY A 32 14.74 -19.51 -30.08
N VAL A 33 14.47 -20.04 -31.28
CA VAL A 33 15.53 -20.48 -32.21
C VAL A 33 16.29 -19.32 -32.85
N SER A 34 15.60 -18.28 -33.31
CA SER A 34 16.21 -17.05 -33.84
C SER A 34 15.25 -15.86 -33.76
N LYS A 35 15.77 -14.64 -33.90
CA LYS A 35 14.95 -13.41 -33.93
C LYS A 35 13.91 -13.46 -35.06
N THR A 36 14.33 -13.81 -36.28
CA THR A 36 13.43 -13.92 -37.44
C THR A 36 12.32 -14.93 -37.19
N PHE A 37 12.65 -16.13 -36.69
CA PHE A 37 11.63 -17.13 -36.34
C PHE A 37 10.63 -16.60 -35.32
N ARG A 38 11.14 -15.95 -34.27
CA ARG A 38 10.30 -15.35 -33.24
C ARG A 38 9.32 -14.35 -33.81
N ASP A 39 9.78 -13.49 -34.73
CA ASP A 39 8.97 -12.41 -35.29
C ASP A 39 7.85 -13.00 -36.18
N TYR A 40 8.16 -13.92 -37.09
CA TYR A 40 7.15 -14.63 -37.90
C TYR A 40 6.18 -15.47 -37.04
N ILE A 41 6.68 -16.19 -36.03
CA ILE A 41 5.81 -16.96 -35.14
C ILE A 41 4.89 -16.03 -34.36
N ASN A 42 5.40 -14.90 -33.85
CA ASN A 42 4.59 -13.94 -33.13
C ASN A 42 3.51 -13.31 -34.02
N GLU A 43 3.84 -12.94 -35.26
CA GLU A 43 2.87 -12.44 -36.24
C GLU A 43 1.78 -13.50 -36.48
N GLU A 44 2.16 -14.73 -36.85
CA GLU A 44 1.20 -15.81 -37.12
C GLU A 44 0.32 -16.11 -35.90
N MET A 45 0.91 -16.12 -34.70
CA MET A 45 0.19 -16.39 -33.46
C MET A 45 -0.77 -15.27 -33.09
N PHE A 46 -0.30 -14.02 -33.01
CA PHE A 46 -1.07 -12.93 -32.45
C PHE A 46 -1.91 -12.18 -33.49
N ALA A 47 -1.45 -12.08 -34.74
CA ALA A 47 -2.18 -11.43 -35.82
C ALA A 47 -3.24 -12.35 -36.43
N ARG A 48 -2.91 -13.63 -36.69
CA ARG A 48 -3.73 -14.48 -37.59
C ARG A 48 -4.57 -15.56 -36.89
N GLN A 49 -4.20 -16.02 -35.70
CA GLN A 49 -5.01 -17.03 -34.98
C GLN A 49 -6.34 -16.48 -34.50
N HIS A 50 -7.41 -17.26 -34.51
CA HIS A 50 -8.71 -16.82 -34.00
C HIS A 50 -8.64 -16.50 -32.48
N ALA A 51 -9.41 -15.52 -32.01
CA ALA A 51 -9.38 -15.10 -30.61
C ALA A 51 -9.67 -16.26 -29.63
N SER A 52 -10.57 -17.17 -30.01
CA SER A 52 -10.90 -18.37 -29.23
C SER A 52 -9.68 -19.26 -28.90
N ALA A 53 -8.62 -19.22 -29.71
CA ALA A 53 -7.39 -19.96 -29.47
C ALA A 53 -6.65 -19.51 -28.19
N PHE A 54 -6.95 -18.30 -27.70
CA PHE A 54 -6.36 -17.71 -26.50
C PHE A 54 -7.17 -17.92 -25.21
N VAL A 55 -8.31 -18.62 -25.26
CA VAL A 55 -9.18 -18.84 -24.09
C VAL A 55 -8.56 -19.83 -23.10
N SER A 56 -7.81 -20.82 -23.58
CA SER A 56 -7.20 -21.85 -22.74
C SER A 56 -6.06 -21.31 -21.86
N LYS A 57 -5.79 -21.97 -20.73
CA LYS A 57 -4.90 -21.47 -19.66
C LYS A 57 -3.50 -21.04 -20.12
N VAL A 58 -2.87 -21.82 -21.01
CA VAL A 58 -1.48 -21.55 -21.45
C VAL A 58 -1.43 -20.40 -22.47
N PRO A 59 -2.15 -20.46 -23.60
CA PRO A 59 -2.36 -19.31 -24.49
C PRO A 59 -2.79 -18.03 -23.78
N ARG A 60 -3.69 -18.10 -22.80
CA ARG A 60 -4.12 -16.94 -22.02
C ARG A 60 -2.96 -16.27 -21.27
N LYS A 61 -2.11 -17.06 -20.59
CA LYS A 61 -0.92 -16.53 -19.92
C LYS A 61 0.06 -15.89 -20.92
N LEU A 62 0.17 -16.47 -22.11
CA LEU A 62 1.02 -15.91 -23.16
C LEU A 62 0.46 -14.58 -23.68
N LEU A 63 -0.85 -14.51 -23.93
CA LEU A 63 -1.54 -13.29 -24.30
C LEU A 63 -1.38 -12.20 -23.24
N GLN A 64 -1.59 -12.51 -21.96
CA GLN A 64 -1.42 -11.54 -20.86
C GLN A 64 -0.04 -10.87 -20.87
N LYS A 65 1.01 -11.61 -21.24
CA LYS A 65 2.38 -11.08 -21.34
C LYS A 65 2.65 -10.28 -22.62
N ASN A 66 1.83 -10.46 -23.66
CA ASN A 66 2.04 -9.89 -25.00
C ASN A 66 0.78 -9.20 -25.52
N VAL A 67 -0.06 -8.67 -24.62
CA VAL A 67 -1.37 -8.12 -25.02
C VAL A 67 -1.20 -6.84 -25.84
N ALA A 68 -0.15 -6.06 -25.58
CA ALA A 68 0.21 -4.91 -26.42
C ALA A 68 0.47 -5.33 -27.87
N LEU A 69 1.32 -6.34 -28.09
CA LEU A 69 1.62 -6.87 -29.42
C LEU A 69 0.38 -7.47 -30.11
N PHE A 70 -0.48 -8.15 -29.34
CA PHE A 70 -1.75 -8.64 -29.86
C PHE A 70 -2.65 -7.48 -30.32
N LEU A 71 -2.81 -6.44 -29.50
CA LEU A 71 -3.60 -5.26 -29.87
C LEU A 71 -3.00 -4.50 -31.05
N GLU A 72 -1.67 -4.40 -31.15
CA GLU A 72 -0.98 -3.79 -32.29
C GLU A 72 -1.37 -4.46 -33.61
N TYR A 73 -1.26 -5.79 -33.69
CA TYR A 73 -1.69 -6.50 -34.88
C TYR A 73 -3.20 -6.39 -35.13
N ARG A 74 -4.02 -6.45 -34.07
CA ARG A 74 -5.49 -6.39 -34.21
C ARG A 74 -6.04 -5.01 -34.52
N SER A 75 -5.30 -3.96 -34.22
CA SER A 75 -5.60 -2.60 -34.67
C SER A 75 -5.41 -2.44 -36.18
N MET A 76 -4.58 -3.27 -36.82
CA MET A 76 -4.42 -3.26 -38.28
C MET A 76 -5.42 -4.19 -38.98
N SER A 77 -5.70 -5.36 -38.40
CA SER A 77 -6.66 -6.31 -38.93
C SER A 77 -7.25 -7.21 -37.84
N LEU A 78 -8.58 -7.33 -37.80
CA LEU A 78 -9.27 -8.02 -36.72
C LEU A 78 -9.12 -9.54 -36.76
N TYR A 79 -9.10 -10.20 -37.92
CA TYR A 79 -9.04 -11.67 -38.07
C TYR A 79 -9.92 -12.45 -37.04
N GLY A 80 -11.19 -12.06 -36.90
CA GLY A 80 -12.15 -12.67 -35.97
C GLY A 80 -12.01 -12.26 -34.49
N ALA A 81 -11.07 -11.36 -34.17
CA ALA A 81 -11.02 -10.75 -32.86
C ALA A 81 -12.18 -9.74 -32.67
N PRO A 82 -12.68 -9.58 -31.43
CA PRO A 82 -13.65 -8.53 -31.11
C PRO A 82 -13.09 -7.14 -31.45
N ASP A 83 -13.85 -6.35 -32.19
CA ASP A 83 -13.47 -4.99 -32.61
C ASP A 83 -13.47 -3.96 -31.47
N LEU A 84 -13.91 -4.36 -30.27
CA LEU A 84 -14.16 -3.44 -29.18
C LEU A 84 -12.94 -2.58 -28.80
N LEU A 85 -11.77 -3.20 -28.59
CA LEU A 85 -10.56 -2.49 -28.20
C LEU A 85 -9.90 -1.76 -29.38
N PRO A 86 -9.73 -2.38 -30.57
CA PRO A 86 -9.23 -1.68 -31.76
C PRO A 86 -10.02 -0.42 -32.11
N SER A 87 -11.35 -0.52 -32.24
CA SER A 87 -12.19 0.65 -32.54
C SER A 87 -12.16 1.72 -31.46
N LEU A 88 -12.01 1.36 -30.19
CA LEU A 88 -11.86 2.34 -29.12
C LEU A 88 -10.50 3.06 -29.22
N ILE A 89 -9.42 2.33 -29.46
CA ILE A 89 -8.08 2.90 -29.65
C ILE A 89 -8.09 3.86 -30.83
N HIS A 90 -8.63 3.44 -31.98
CA HIS A 90 -8.71 4.28 -33.18
C HIS A 90 -9.54 5.53 -32.94
N ARG A 91 -10.75 5.42 -32.37
CA ARG A 91 -11.59 6.59 -32.05
C ARG A 91 -10.88 7.58 -31.12
N ALA A 92 -10.17 7.08 -30.11
CA ALA A 92 -9.42 7.94 -29.21
C ALA A 92 -8.26 8.63 -29.92
N VAL A 93 -7.47 7.89 -30.72
CA VAL A 93 -6.35 8.45 -31.48
C VAL A 93 -6.82 9.45 -32.52
N ASP A 94 -7.90 9.17 -33.24
CA ASP A 94 -8.48 10.06 -34.24
C ASP A 94 -8.93 11.37 -33.61
N HIS A 95 -9.61 11.29 -32.46
CA HIS A 95 -9.96 12.47 -31.68
C HIS A 95 -8.70 13.21 -31.17
N MET A 96 -7.65 12.50 -30.77
CA MET A 96 -6.38 13.13 -30.38
C MET A 96 -5.70 13.88 -31.55
N VAL A 97 -5.72 13.29 -32.74
CA VAL A 97 -5.20 13.87 -33.98
C VAL A 97 -6.00 15.11 -34.38
N GLU A 98 -7.33 15.03 -34.30
CA GLU A 98 -8.24 16.14 -34.59
C GLU A 98 -8.00 17.34 -33.67
N VAL A 99 -7.94 17.12 -32.36
CA VAL A 99 -7.73 18.19 -31.37
C VAL A 99 -6.38 18.88 -31.55
N THR A 100 -5.35 18.14 -31.95
CA THR A 100 -4.00 18.68 -32.13
C THR A 100 -3.74 19.26 -33.51
N ASN A 101 -4.66 19.07 -34.47
CA ASN A 101 -4.46 19.36 -35.89
C ASN A 101 -3.18 18.72 -36.49
N LYS A 102 -2.73 17.60 -35.91
CA LYS A 102 -1.50 16.89 -36.29
C LYS A 102 -1.84 15.70 -37.18
N THR A 103 -1.94 15.95 -38.48
CA THR A 103 -2.44 14.96 -39.46
C THR A 103 -1.37 14.03 -40.02
N THR A 104 -0.14 14.06 -39.51
CA THR A 104 0.92 13.21 -40.07
C THR A 104 0.75 11.74 -39.66
N ASP A 105 0.92 10.81 -40.61
CA ASP A 105 0.80 9.36 -40.37
C ASP A 105 1.76 8.87 -39.28
N LYS A 106 2.96 9.48 -39.22
CA LYS A 106 3.97 9.18 -38.21
C LYS A 106 3.49 9.53 -36.79
N GLU A 107 2.85 10.69 -36.61
CA GLU A 107 2.30 11.09 -35.31
C GLU A 107 1.09 10.24 -34.93
N ARG A 108 0.21 9.93 -35.89
CA ARG A 108 -0.90 8.99 -35.69
C ARG A 108 -0.40 7.62 -35.24
N ALA A 109 0.57 7.04 -35.93
CA ALA A 109 1.17 5.75 -35.55
C ALA A 109 1.79 5.78 -34.15
N ALA A 110 2.50 6.86 -33.80
CA ALA A 110 3.07 7.03 -32.46
C ALA A 110 2.00 7.13 -31.37
N LEU A 111 0.90 7.84 -31.64
CA LEU A 111 -0.26 7.93 -30.73
C LEU A 111 -0.96 6.57 -30.59
N THR A 112 -1.16 5.84 -31.68
CA THR A 112 -1.71 4.47 -31.67
C THR A 112 -0.88 3.54 -30.81
N GLN A 113 0.46 3.54 -30.97
CA GLN A 113 1.33 2.70 -30.15
C GLN A 113 1.31 3.11 -28.68
N GLY A 114 1.23 4.41 -28.39
CA GLY A 114 1.02 4.93 -27.05
C GLY A 114 -0.29 4.45 -26.44
N ALA A 115 -1.40 4.60 -27.16
CA ALA A 115 -2.72 4.17 -26.72
C ALA A 115 -2.79 2.65 -26.47
N ILE A 116 -2.20 1.83 -27.35
CA ILE A 116 -2.06 0.38 -27.15
C ILE A 116 -1.30 0.09 -25.86
N THR A 117 -0.17 0.76 -25.65
CA THR A 117 0.64 0.59 -24.44
C THR A 117 -0.16 0.94 -23.18
N VAL A 118 -0.90 2.05 -23.20
CA VAL A 118 -1.75 2.47 -22.09
C VAL A 118 -2.87 1.47 -21.81
N VAL A 119 -3.62 1.06 -22.83
CA VAL A 119 -4.72 0.07 -22.71
C VAL A 119 -4.17 -1.25 -22.19
N SER A 120 -3.05 -1.74 -22.72
CA SER A 120 -2.43 -2.99 -22.27
C SER A 120 -1.96 -2.98 -20.82
N THR A 121 -1.50 -1.82 -20.33
CA THR A 121 -0.88 -1.70 -18.99
C THR A 121 -1.89 -1.36 -17.91
N HIS A 122 -2.90 -0.54 -18.24
CA HIS A 122 -3.76 0.10 -17.25
C HIS A 122 -5.23 -0.32 -17.31
N CYS A 123 -5.67 -1.05 -18.33
CA CYS A 123 -7.03 -1.56 -18.40
C CYS A 123 -7.19 -2.89 -17.66
N ASP A 124 -8.06 -2.89 -16.65
CA ASP A 124 -8.35 -4.08 -15.87
C ASP A 124 -9.09 -5.13 -16.72
N GLY A 125 -8.46 -6.30 -16.86
CA GLY A 125 -9.04 -7.39 -17.64
C GLY A 125 -8.94 -7.19 -19.17
N VAL A 126 -8.00 -6.38 -19.64
CA VAL A 126 -7.73 -6.16 -21.08
C VAL A 126 -7.69 -7.46 -21.90
N HIS A 127 -7.06 -8.52 -21.40
CA HIS A 127 -6.97 -9.81 -22.11
C HIS A 127 -8.34 -10.48 -22.31
N HIS A 128 -9.29 -10.25 -21.41
CA HIS A 128 -10.66 -10.77 -21.55
C HIS A 128 -11.42 -9.96 -22.58
N LEU A 129 -11.27 -8.64 -22.58
CA LEU A 129 -11.91 -7.75 -23.56
C LEU A 129 -11.37 -8.00 -24.98
N ALA A 130 -10.08 -8.32 -25.09
CA ALA A 130 -9.42 -8.61 -26.35
C ALA A 130 -9.85 -9.92 -27.01
N VAL A 131 -10.40 -10.87 -26.24
CA VAL A 131 -10.68 -12.23 -26.74
C VAL A 131 -12.16 -12.58 -26.74
N ALA A 132 -12.86 -12.31 -25.64
CA ALA A 132 -14.25 -12.72 -25.46
C ALA A 132 -15.00 -11.75 -24.53
N PRO A 133 -15.20 -10.48 -24.93
CA PRO A 133 -15.97 -9.54 -24.14
C PRO A 133 -17.41 -10.04 -23.99
N THR A 134 -17.98 -9.91 -22.80
CA THR A 134 -19.41 -10.19 -22.60
C THR A 134 -20.24 -9.08 -23.23
N GLN A 135 -21.48 -9.38 -23.64
CA GLN A 135 -22.38 -8.37 -24.22
C GLN A 135 -22.56 -7.15 -23.30
N LEU A 136 -22.71 -7.38 -21.99
CA LEU A 136 -22.80 -6.30 -20.99
C LEU A 136 -21.55 -5.42 -21.01
N LYS A 137 -20.36 -6.02 -21.04
CA LYS A 137 -19.10 -5.28 -21.13
C LYS A 137 -19.06 -4.49 -22.43
N THR A 138 -19.28 -5.12 -23.58
CA THR A 138 -19.30 -4.46 -24.89
C THR A 138 -20.23 -3.24 -24.89
N ARG A 139 -21.47 -3.39 -24.39
CA ARG A 139 -22.43 -2.29 -24.28
C ARG A 139 -21.90 -1.16 -23.41
N ASN A 140 -21.38 -1.47 -22.23
CA ASN A 140 -20.84 -0.48 -21.31
C ASN A 140 -19.69 0.34 -21.95
N TYR A 141 -18.78 -0.32 -22.65
CA TYR A 141 -17.66 0.36 -23.34
C TYR A 141 -18.09 1.18 -24.56
N LEU A 142 -19.14 0.76 -25.27
CA LEU A 142 -19.69 1.55 -26.37
C LEU A 142 -20.30 2.88 -25.88
N HIS A 143 -20.73 2.94 -24.63
CA HIS A 143 -21.22 4.15 -23.98
C HIS A 143 -20.12 5.03 -23.37
N ASP A 144 -18.85 4.59 -23.37
CA ASP A 144 -17.76 5.44 -22.91
C ASP A 144 -17.60 6.65 -23.86
N ALA A 145 -17.64 7.85 -23.30
CA ALA A 145 -17.41 9.07 -24.07
C ALA A 145 -15.99 9.08 -24.64
N VAL A 146 -15.88 9.36 -25.95
CA VAL A 146 -14.60 9.40 -26.67
C VAL A 146 -13.66 10.43 -26.06
N ASP A 147 -14.19 11.59 -25.67
CA ASP A 147 -13.44 12.68 -25.04
C ASP A 147 -12.78 12.26 -23.72
N VAL A 148 -13.52 11.59 -22.84
CA VAL A 148 -13.02 11.12 -21.53
C VAL A 148 -11.99 10.01 -21.71
N THR A 149 -12.20 9.14 -22.70
CA THR A 149 -11.27 8.07 -23.06
C THR A 149 -9.95 8.65 -23.61
N SER A 150 -10.05 9.61 -24.53
CA SER A 150 -8.90 10.31 -25.12
C SER A 150 -8.10 11.07 -24.06
N LEU A 151 -8.81 11.75 -23.14
CA LEU A 151 -8.19 12.46 -22.03
C LEU A 151 -7.49 11.50 -21.06
N SER A 152 -8.09 10.36 -20.76
CA SER A 152 -7.47 9.32 -19.93
C SER A 152 -6.15 8.83 -20.54
N ILE A 153 -6.17 8.52 -21.84
CA ILE A 153 -4.97 8.08 -22.58
C ILE A 153 -3.91 9.16 -22.57
N ALA A 154 -4.28 10.42 -22.78
CA ALA A 154 -3.32 11.52 -22.78
C ALA A 154 -2.66 11.78 -21.43
N ILE A 155 -3.39 11.63 -20.32
CA ILE A 155 -2.83 11.71 -18.96
C ILE A 155 -1.81 10.57 -18.78
N TYR A 156 -2.16 9.35 -19.16
CA TYR A 156 -1.22 8.21 -19.11
C TYR A 156 0.03 8.40 -19.96
N LEU A 157 -0.10 9.06 -21.11
CA LEU A 157 1.03 9.39 -21.99
C LEU A 157 1.81 10.64 -21.56
N GLY A 158 1.39 11.33 -20.49
CA GLY A 158 2.02 12.56 -20.00
C GLY A 158 1.96 13.73 -21.01
N LYS A 159 0.99 13.74 -21.93
CA LYS A 159 0.85 14.76 -22.98
C LYS A 159 0.12 16.00 -22.45
N LYS A 160 0.79 16.78 -21.60
CA LYS A 160 0.21 17.96 -20.92
C LYS A 160 -0.51 18.95 -21.84
N GLY A 161 0.11 19.29 -22.98
CA GLY A 161 -0.51 20.21 -23.95
C GLY A 161 -1.87 19.71 -24.46
N PHE A 162 -1.99 18.40 -24.66
CA PHE A 162 -3.24 17.78 -25.09
C PHE A 162 -4.30 17.77 -23.98
N VAL A 163 -3.87 17.46 -22.75
CA VAL A 163 -4.73 17.51 -21.56
C VAL A 163 -5.33 18.92 -21.42
N SER A 164 -4.53 19.98 -21.58
CA SER A 164 -5.05 21.36 -21.57
C SER A 164 -6.10 21.60 -22.66
N GLN A 165 -5.76 21.30 -23.92
CA GLN A 165 -6.65 21.53 -25.07
C GLN A 165 -8.00 20.81 -24.92
N LEU A 166 -7.98 19.57 -24.42
CA LEU A 166 -9.21 18.82 -24.13
C LEU A 166 -10.02 19.44 -22.99
N LEU A 167 -9.37 19.83 -21.89
CA LEU A 167 -10.08 20.41 -20.75
C LEU A 167 -10.72 21.76 -21.10
N ASP A 168 -10.10 22.54 -21.98
CA ASP A 168 -10.64 23.82 -22.46
C ASP A 168 -11.91 23.66 -23.31
N ARG A 169 -12.18 22.46 -23.85
CA ARG A 169 -13.42 22.11 -24.57
C ARG A 169 -14.61 21.79 -23.65
N LYS A 170 -14.49 21.99 -22.32
CA LYS A 170 -15.55 21.73 -21.33
C LYS A 170 -16.08 20.28 -21.34
N ILE A 171 -15.18 19.32 -21.51
CA ILE A 171 -15.50 17.88 -21.41
C ILE A 171 -16.03 17.58 -20.01
N ASN A 172 -16.96 16.65 -19.88
CA ASN A 172 -17.43 16.17 -18.57
C ASN A 172 -16.28 15.56 -17.74
N HIS A 173 -15.71 16.35 -16.83
CA HIS A 173 -14.60 15.96 -15.97
C HIS A 173 -14.97 14.89 -14.93
N TRP A 174 -16.26 14.78 -14.60
CA TRP A 174 -16.82 13.79 -13.69
C TRP A 174 -17.09 12.44 -14.37
N GLY A 175 -16.91 12.38 -15.69
CA GLY A 175 -17.05 11.17 -16.49
C GLY A 175 -16.20 10.03 -15.95
N ARG A 176 -16.79 8.83 -15.98
CA ARG A 176 -16.09 7.58 -15.69
C ARG A 176 -16.13 6.74 -16.96
N THR A 177 -14.98 6.20 -17.32
CA THR A 177 -14.88 5.19 -18.37
C THR A 177 -14.89 3.82 -17.73
N HIS A 178 -15.44 2.84 -18.42
CA HIS A 178 -15.37 1.45 -17.99
C HIS A 178 -13.96 0.87 -18.16
N LEU A 179 -13.09 1.51 -18.97
CA LEU A 179 -11.71 1.06 -19.18
C LEU A 179 -10.76 1.54 -18.09
N PHE A 180 -10.84 2.81 -17.74
CA PHE A 180 -9.83 3.47 -16.91
C PHE A 180 -10.37 3.97 -15.58
N GLY A 181 -11.70 3.97 -15.39
CA GLY A 181 -12.36 4.54 -14.22
C GLY A 181 -12.54 6.05 -14.36
N SER A 182 -12.44 6.78 -13.24
CA SER A 182 -12.50 8.25 -13.23
C SER A 182 -11.18 8.89 -13.67
N LEU A 183 -11.26 10.08 -14.28
CA LEU A 183 -10.07 10.84 -14.69
C LEU A 183 -9.14 11.18 -13.50
N LEU A 184 -9.70 11.43 -12.32
CA LEU A 184 -8.91 11.66 -11.11
C LEU A 184 -8.16 10.40 -10.67
N CYS A 185 -8.77 9.21 -10.78
CA CYS A 185 -8.06 7.95 -10.54
C CYS A 185 -6.92 7.74 -11.53
N VAL A 186 -7.11 8.11 -12.80
CA VAL A 186 -6.07 8.04 -13.84
C VAL A 186 -4.87 8.93 -13.47
N ALA A 187 -5.11 10.20 -13.16
CA ALA A 187 -4.05 11.13 -12.73
C ALA A 187 -3.36 10.67 -11.44
N ALA A 188 -4.13 10.14 -10.48
CA ALA A 188 -3.62 9.57 -9.23
C ALA A 188 -2.71 8.35 -9.47
N LYS A 189 -3.11 7.42 -10.36
CA LYS A 189 -2.30 6.25 -10.73
C LYS A 189 -0.94 6.65 -11.33
N GLN A 190 -0.88 7.77 -12.06
CA GLN A 190 0.32 8.26 -12.73
C GLN A 190 1.18 9.21 -11.92
N ASN A 191 0.77 9.56 -10.69
CA ASN A 191 1.42 10.61 -9.89
C ASN A 191 1.49 11.97 -10.63
N ASP A 192 0.57 12.25 -11.56
CA ASP A 192 0.59 13.47 -12.36
C ASP A 192 -0.16 14.60 -11.64
N ILE A 193 0.54 15.28 -10.73
CA ILE A 193 0.00 16.41 -9.95
C ILE A 193 -0.47 17.54 -10.87
N TRP A 194 0.17 17.75 -12.02
CA TRP A 194 -0.19 18.84 -12.93
C TRP A 194 -1.55 18.58 -13.57
N SER A 195 -1.75 17.40 -14.17
CA SER A 195 -3.04 17.04 -14.77
C SER A 195 -4.14 16.98 -13.72
N LEU A 196 -3.83 16.47 -12.52
CA LEU A 196 -4.74 16.46 -11.39
C LEU A 196 -5.21 17.87 -11.00
N ARG A 197 -4.28 18.82 -10.82
CA ARG A 197 -4.63 20.21 -10.47
C ARG A 197 -5.47 20.87 -11.56
N ARG A 198 -5.15 20.62 -12.83
CA ARG A 198 -5.92 21.15 -13.95
C ARG A 198 -7.36 20.59 -13.96
N LEU A 199 -7.53 19.27 -13.78
CA LEU A 199 -8.84 18.64 -13.64
C LEU A 199 -9.64 19.23 -12.47
N LEU A 200 -9.01 19.37 -11.30
CA LEU A 200 -9.66 19.91 -10.11
C LEU A 200 -10.05 21.39 -10.27
N SER A 201 -9.27 22.19 -11.00
CA SER A 201 -9.61 23.59 -11.29
C SER A 201 -10.81 23.74 -12.23
N THR A 202 -10.97 22.85 -13.22
CA THR A 202 -12.14 22.94 -14.11
C THR A 202 -13.39 22.36 -13.44
N MET A 203 -13.24 21.38 -12.55
CA MET A 203 -14.32 20.81 -11.74
C MET A 203 -14.98 21.79 -10.76
N THR A 204 -14.27 22.84 -10.32
CA THR A 204 -14.87 23.88 -9.45
C THR A 204 -15.84 24.77 -10.22
N GLU A 205 -15.61 24.96 -11.52
CA GLU A 205 -16.43 25.80 -12.39
C GLU A 205 -17.69 25.06 -12.86
N ASP A 206 -17.57 23.74 -13.08
CA ASP A 206 -18.67 22.90 -13.59
C ASP A 206 -19.15 21.89 -12.54
N SER A 207 -20.21 22.27 -11.82
CA SER A 207 -20.88 21.36 -10.89
C SER A 207 -21.74 20.30 -11.58
N GLY A 208 -21.99 20.41 -12.90
CA GLY A 208 -22.58 19.40 -13.77
C GLY A 208 -23.90 18.78 -13.29
N GLY A 209 -24.63 19.41 -12.37
CA GLY A 209 -25.81 18.84 -11.71
C GLY A 209 -25.53 17.55 -10.91
N LEU A 210 -24.27 17.14 -10.74
CA LEU A 210 -23.93 15.87 -10.09
C LEU A 210 -24.15 15.99 -8.58
N LEU A 211 -24.85 15.00 -8.00
CA LEU A 211 -25.06 14.92 -6.56
C LEU A 211 -23.71 15.01 -5.82
N VAL A 212 -23.65 15.81 -4.76
CA VAL A 212 -22.44 16.04 -3.94
C VAL A 212 -21.83 14.70 -3.47
N LYS A 213 -22.67 13.72 -3.15
CA LYS A 213 -22.25 12.36 -2.77
C LYS A 213 -21.48 11.64 -3.89
N SER A 214 -21.93 11.76 -5.14
CA SER A 214 -21.26 11.14 -6.29
C SER A 214 -19.90 11.77 -6.54
N ARG A 215 -19.80 13.10 -6.44
CA ARG A 215 -18.52 13.83 -6.52
C ARG A 215 -17.56 13.38 -5.42
N SER A 216 -18.07 13.29 -4.19
CA SER A 216 -17.30 12.81 -3.03
C SER A 216 -16.75 11.40 -3.27
N ASN A 217 -17.57 10.47 -3.75
CA ASN A 217 -17.16 9.10 -4.01
C ASN A 217 -16.04 9.01 -5.07
N ILE A 218 -16.11 9.81 -6.14
CA ILE A 218 -15.08 9.83 -7.20
C ILE A 218 -13.73 10.31 -6.63
N ILE A 219 -13.75 11.34 -5.79
CA ILE A 219 -12.53 11.88 -5.18
C ILE A 219 -11.96 10.91 -4.15
N ILE A 220 -12.82 10.30 -3.34
CA ILE A 220 -12.42 9.27 -2.38
C ILE A 220 -11.76 8.09 -3.11
N GLU A 221 -12.33 7.63 -4.22
CA GLU A 221 -11.75 6.56 -5.03
C GLU A 221 -10.36 6.96 -5.58
N ALA A 222 -10.21 8.18 -6.08
CA ALA A 222 -8.91 8.69 -6.56
C ALA A 222 -7.89 8.81 -5.43
N LEU A 223 -8.34 9.21 -4.25
CA LEU A 223 -7.51 9.35 -3.06
C LEU A 223 -7.07 7.99 -2.52
N ASP A 224 -7.98 7.00 -2.46
CA ASP A 224 -7.66 5.61 -2.15
C ASP A 224 -6.65 5.07 -3.17
N THR A 225 -6.85 5.36 -4.46
CA THR A 225 -5.94 4.96 -5.54
C THR A 225 -4.53 5.55 -5.35
N ALA A 226 -4.43 6.84 -5.03
CA ALA A 226 -3.17 7.51 -4.75
C ALA A 226 -2.46 6.90 -3.54
N ALA A 227 -3.20 6.64 -2.46
CA ALA A 227 -2.66 6.08 -1.23
C ALA A 227 -2.15 4.65 -1.42
N HIS A 228 -2.87 3.79 -2.14
CA HIS A 228 -2.41 2.42 -2.47
C HIS A 228 -1.14 2.40 -3.32
N ARG A 229 -0.94 3.43 -4.15
CA ARG A 229 0.29 3.64 -4.94
C ARG A 229 1.38 4.41 -4.19
N LYS A 230 1.13 4.82 -2.94
CA LYS A 230 2.03 5.66 -2.12
C LYS A 230 2.34 7.03 -2.77
N HIS A 231 1.44 7.57 -3.58
CA HIS A 231 1.56 8.89 -4.20
C HIS A 231 0.99 9.97 -3.26
N TRP A 232 1.66 10.21 -2.13
CA TRP A 232 1.15 11.06 -1.04
C TRP A 232 0.93 12.52 -1.43
N SER A 233 1.76 13.06 -2.32
CA SER A 233 1.60 14.42 -2.85
C SER A 233 0.28 14.59 -3.61
N VAL A 234 -0.12 13.60 -4.42
CA VAL A 234 -1.43 13.58 -5.09
C VAL A 234 -2.55 13.41 -4.07
N ALA A 235 -2.40 12.50 -3.10
CA ALA A 235 -3.39 12.30 -2.05
C ALA A 235 -3.65 13.58 -1.24
N VAL A 236 -2.60 14.35 -0.89
CA VAL A 236 -2.70 15.65 -0.22
C VAL A 236 -3.49 16.66 -1.05
N VAL A 237 -3.21 16.77 -2.36
CA VAL A 237 -3.92 17.69 -3.25
C VAL A 237 -5.42 17.32 -3.33
N LEU A 238 -5.73 16.04 -3.53
CA LEU A 238 -7.10 15.53 -3.56
C LEU A 238 -7.83 15.79 -2.23
N PHE A 239 -7.14 15.55 -1.11
CA PHE A 239 -7.69 15.72 0.23
C PHE A 239 -8.03 17.17 0.54
N LYS A 240 -7.08 18.09 0.31
CA LYS A 240 -7.29 19.54 0.50
C LYS A 240 -8.44 20.04 -0.35
N TRP A 241 -8.46 19.63 -1.62
CA TRP A 241 -9.54 20.02 -2.53
C TRP A 241 -10.89 19.50 -2.04
N HIS A 242 -10.97 18.25 -1.58
CA HIS A 242 -12.18 17.64 -1.05
C HIS A 242 -12.75 18.43 0.12
N ILE A 243 -11.91 18.76 1.11
CA ILE A 243 -12.31 19.55 2.29
C ILE A 243 -12.82 20.92 1.86
N ALA A 244 -12.14 21.59 0.93
CA ALA A 244 -12.48 22.95 0.52
C ALA A 244 -13.81 23.03 -0.27
N HIS A 245 -14.21 21.98 -1.01
CA HIS A 245 -15.31 22.11 -1.98
C HIS A 245 -16.51 21.18 -1.77
N ILE A 246 -16.36 20.06 -1.06
CA ILE A 246 -17.43 19.05 -0.96
C ILE A 246 -18.18 19.13 0.38
N SER A 247 -17.57 19.61 1.46
CA SER A 247 -18.14 19.76 2.81
C SER A 247 -18.75 18.48 3.44
N VAL A 248 -18.75 17.35 2.74
CA VAL A 248 -19.22 16.04 3.24
C VAL A 248 -18.07 15.35 3.95
N ARG A 249 -18.29 14.85 5.17
CA ARG A 249 -17.28 14.07 5.89
C ARG A 249 -16.96 12.75 5.18
N ILE A 250 -15.68 12.45 4.97
CA ILE A 250 -15.18 11.17 4.43
C ILE A 250 -15.15 10.10 5.54
N SER A 251 -16.25 9.88 6.25
CA SER A 251 -16.21 9.14 7.52
C SER A 251 -15.81 7.66 7.40
N LYS A 252 -16.24 6.96 6.35
CA LYS A 252 -15.99 5.51 6.20
C LYS A 252 -14.59 5.18 5.64
N HIS A 253 -14.08 6.00 4.73
CA HIS A 253 -12.81 5.74 4.03
C HIS A 253 -11.59 6.30 4.77
N TYR A 254 -11.79 7.31 5.65
CA TYR A 254 -10.73 7.89 6.46
C TYR A 254 -9.94 6.85 7.24
N GLY A 255 -10.63 5.87 7.82
CA GLY A 255 -9.96 4.87 8.62
C GLY A 255 -8.99 4.00 7.81
N SER A 256 -9.37 3.62 6.59
CA SER A 256 -8.49 2.86 5.68
C SER A 256 -7.32 3.71 5.21
N LEU A 257 -7.59 4.96 4.83
CA LEU A 257 -6.58 5.91 4.39
C LEU A 257 -5.52 6.18 5.45
N LEU A 258 -5.94 6.46 6.69
CA LEU A 258 -5.04 6.72 7.81
C LEU A 258 -4.19 5.51 8.15
N LYS A 259 -4.79 4.32 8.14
CA LYS A 259 -4.04 3.07 8.34
C LYS A 259 -2.95 2.93 7.30
N LEU A 260 -3.28 3.18 6.03
CA LEU A 260 -2.34 3.05 4.93
C LEU A 260 -1.24 4.12 4.97
N ALA A 261 -1.61 5.37 5.25
CA ALA A 261 -0.67 6.48 5.37
C ALA A 261 0.29 6.31 6.56
N ALA A 262 -0.20 5.77 7.68
CA ALA A 262 0.59 5.50 8.86
C ALA A 262 1.52 4.29 8.68
N ALA A 263 1.06 3.23 8.01
CA ALA A 263 1.85 2.05 7.68
C ALA A 263 2.96 2.30 6.62
N SER A 264 3.11 3.53 6.16
CA SER A 264 4.02 3.90 5.08
C SER A 264 4.57 5.31 5.31
N ASP A 265 5.28 5.87 4.34
CA ASP A 265 5.85 7.21 4.41
C ASP A 265 4.80 8.32 4.11
N GLY A 266 3.60 8.17 4.66
CA GLY A 266 2.44 9.04 4.41
C GLY A 266 2.43 10.33 5.25
N LEU A 267 3.58 10.76 5.79
CA LEU A 267 3.66 11.88 6.73
C LEU A 267 3.05 13.17 6.18
N SER A 268 3.30 13.47 4.90
CA SER A 268 2.73 14.64 4.22
C SER A 268 1.21 14.66 4.24
N LEU A 269 0.56 13.51 4.09
CA LEU A 269 -0.90 13.40 4.17
C LEU A 269 -1.39 13.49 5.61
N LEU A 270 -0.70 12.82 6.54
CA LEU A 270 -1.08 12.82 7.97
C LEU A 270 -1.06 14.23 8.58
N ARG A 271 -0.08 15.06 8.19
CA ARG A 271 0.01 16.46 8.62
C ARG A 271 -1.18 17.32 8.19
N GLU A 272 -1.80 16.96 7.07
CA GLU A 272 -2.92 17.70 6.50
C GLU A 272 -4.26 17.21 7.06
N ILE A 273 -4.32 15.98 7.55
CA ILE A 273 -5.52 15.44 8.18
C ILE A 273 -5.60 15.98 9.62
N PRO A 274 -6.68 16.67 10.02
CA PRO A 274 -6.89 17.08 11.40
C PRO A 274 -7.20 15.84 12.27
N CYS A 275 -6.15 15.13 12.66
CA CYS A 275 -6.22 13.85 13.38
C CYS A 275 -6.68 14.03 14.83
N HIS A 276 -6.51 15.22 15.40
CA HIS A 276 -6.61 15.46 16.83
C HIS A 276 -8.04 15.62 17.36
N ASN A 277 -9.03 15.87 16.51
CA ASN A 277 -10.37 16.26 17.00
C ASN A 277 -11.45 15.17 16.85
N HIS A 278 -11.10 13.96 16.41
CA HIS A 278 -12.11 12.94 16.13
C HIS A 278 -11.68 11.52 16.57
N VAL A 279 -12.41 10.95 17.53
CA VAL A 279 -12.12 9.64 18.15
C VAL A 279 -11.98 8.51 17.11
N ILE A 280 -12.88 8.47 16.12
CA ILE A 280 -12.83 7.45 15.04
C ILE A 280 -11.52 7.51 14.24
N THR A 281 -11.03 8.72 13.96
CA THR A 281 -9.79 8.98 13.23
C THR A 281 -8.58 8.52 14.05
N GLN A 282 -8.55 8.87 15.33
CA GLN A 282 -7.49 8.44 16.27
C GLN A 282 -7.43 6.91 16.38
N ARG A 283 -8.58 6.24 16.51
CA ARG A 283 -8.64 4.77 16.59
C ARG A 283 -8.13 4.09 15.32
N ALA A 284 -8.53 4.58 14.15
CA ALA A 284 -8.08 3.98 12.90
C ALA A 284 -6.58 4.18 12.68
N LEU A 285 -6.07 5.37 12.98
CA LEU A 285 -4.64 5.67 12.97
C LEU A 285 -3.87 4.72 13.89
N LEU A 286 -4.34 4.55 15.13
CA LEU A 286 -3.74 3.66 16.11
C LEU A 286 -3.69 2.20 15.63
N ILE A 287 -4.81 1.67 15.10
CA ILE A 287 -4.85 0.32 14.53
C ILE A 287 -3.84 0.18 13.39
N GLY A 288 -3.68 1.24 12.58
CA GLY A 288 -2.70 1.28 11.49
C GLY A 288 -1.26 1.18 11.99
N LEU A 289 -0.94 2.00 12.99
CA LEU A 289 0.37 2.05 13.64
C LEU A 289 0.70 0.77 14.41
N LEU A 290 -0.27 0.14 15.05
CA LEU A 290 -0.07 -1.10 15.79
C LEU A 290 0.28 -2.25 14.83
N LYS A 291 -0.48 -2.40 13.75
CA LYS A 291 -0.35 -3.54 12.82
C LYS A 291 0.81 -3.43 11.83
N ASN A 292 1.38 -2.24 11.66
CA ASN A 292 2.43 -2.03 10.66
C ASN A 292 3.57 -1.18 11.24
N PRO A 293 4.84 -1.60 11.09
CA PRO A 293 5.96 -0.76 11.45
C PRO A 293 5.94 0.49 10.56
N ALA A 294 5.92 1.65 11.19
CA ALA A 294 5.88 2.95 10.51
C ALA A 294 7.26 3.63 10.56
N PRO A 295 7.58 4.50 9.59
CA PRO A 295 8.76 5.35 9.66
C PRO A 295 8.81 6.17 10.95
N LYS A 296 10.01 6.42 11.48
CA LYS A 296 10.21 7.09 12.77
C LYS A 296 9.56 8.48 12.79
N ASP A 297 9.72 9.26 11.75
CA ASP A 297 9.11 10.58 11.58
C ASP A 297 7.57 10.54 11.57
N VAL A 298 6.98 9.53 10.93
CA VAL A 298 5.52 9.27 10.99
C VAL A 298 5.09 8.98 12.43
N LEU A 299 5.80 8.07 13.12
CA LEU A 299 5.49 7.72 14.50
C LEU A 299 5.58 8.93 15.43
N HIS A 300 6.67 9.70 15.36
CA HIS A 300 6.84 10.89 16.18
C HIS A 300 5.75 11.95 15.92
N HIS A 301 5.32 12.10 14.67
CA HIS A 301 4.22 13.01 14.34
C HIS A 301 2.88 12.52 14.91
N CYS A 302 2.55 11.24 14.72
CA CYS A 302 1.30 10.67 15.19
C CYS A 302 1.22 10.60 16.72
N VAL A 303 2.33 10.27 17.37
CA VAL A 303 2.45 10.15 18.83
C VAL A 303 2.72 11.51 19.49
N GLY A 304 2.83 12.61 18.74
CA GLY A 304 3.16 13.94 19.29
C GLY A 304 2.30 14.40 20.47
N GLU A 305 2.76 15.44 21.16
CA GLU A 305 2.33 15.85 22.50
C GLU A 305 0.79 15.90 22.73
N LYS A 306 0.03 16.33 21.73
CA LYS A 306 -1.45 16.38 21.80
C LYS A 306 -2.11 15.01 21.69
N GLY A 307 -1.57 14.10 20.86
CA GLY A 307 -2.11 12.75 20.69
C GLY A 307 -1.88 11.88 21.92
N MET A 308 -0.73 12.03 22.58
CA MET A 308 -0.39 11.21 23.74
C MET A 308 -1.31 11.39 24.94
N ARG A 309 -1.78 12.61 25.23
CA ARG A 309 -2.71 12.82 26.35
C ARG A 309 -4.03 12.07 26.14
N ASP A 310 -4.52 12.00 24.90
CA ASP A 310 -5.74 11.28 24.54
C ASP A 310 -5.54 9.75 24.45
N TRP A 311 -4.31 9.29 24.23
CA TRP A 311 -3.98 7.89 23.94
C TRP A 311 -3.53 7.07 25.15
N LEU A 312 -3.47 7.69 26.33
CA LEU A 312 -3.12 7.00 27.57
C LEU A 312 -4.17 5.94 27.97
N GLU A 313 -5.41 6.05 27.49
CA GLU A 313 -6.48 5.07 27.73
C GLU A 313 -7.22 4.71 26.43
N VAL A 314 -6.56 3.99 25.53
CA VAL A 314 -7.26 3.46 24.36
C VAL A 314 -8.05 2.21 24.79
N ARG A 315 -9.37 2.32 24.71
CA ARG A 315 -10.24 1.13 24.71
C ARG A 315 -10.21 0.52 23.30
N CYS A 316 -9.56 -0.63 23.17
CA CYS A 316 -9.77 -1.50 22.02
C CYS A 316 -11.01 -2.36 22.30
N ASP A 317 -12.12 -2.10 21.61
CA ASP A 317 -13.40 -2.82 21.78
C ASP A 317 -13.25 -4.35 21.69
N GLU A 318 -12.24 -4.86 20.98
CA GLU A 318 -11.99 -6.29 20.87
C GLU A 318 -11.62 -6.96 22.22
N MET A 319 -11.16 -6.19 23.22
CA MET A 319 -10.75 -6.73 24.53
C MET A 319 -11.48 -6.14 25.74
N ASN A 320 -12.37 -5.14 25.58
CA ASN A 320 -13.08 -4.44 26.66
C ASN A 320 -12.22 -3.88 27.84
N GLU A 321 -10.90 -4.02 27.76
CA GLU A 321 -9.95 -3.51 28.74
C GLU A 321 -9.26 -2.28 28.16
N ALA A 322 -9.33 -1.16 28.89
CA ALA A 322 -8.48 -0.01 28.60
C ALA A 322 -7.02 -0.44 28.81
N ARG A 323 -6.23 -0.43 27.73
CA ARG A 323 -4.80 -0.72 27.75
C ARG A 323 -4.05 0.49 27.23
N SER A 324 -2.84 0.72 27.73
CA SER A 324 -2.02 1.80 27.21
C SER A 324 -1.57 1.45 25.78
N LEU A 325 -1.35 2.47 24.94
CA LEU A 325 -0.76 2.28 23.61
C LEU A 325 0.58 1.52 23.69
N LEU A 326 1.38 1.79 24.72
CA LEU A 326 2.66 1.14 24.91
C LEU A 326 2.50 -0.39 25.11
N ASP A 327 1.51 -0.83 25.90
CA ASP A 327 1.23 -2.25 26.09
C ASP A 327 0.76 -2.91 24.79
N LEU A 328 -0.10 -2.22 24.03
CA LEU A 328 -0.56 -2.71 22.73
C LEU A 328 0.58 -2.82 21.73
N ALA A 329 1.49 -1.84 21.69
CA ALA A 329 2.65 -1.85 20.81
C ALA A 329 3.61 -3.02 21.13
N VAL A 330 3.81 -3.32 22.42
CA VAL A 330 4.59 -4.49 22.86
C VAL A 330 3.92 -5.79 22.44
N ARG A 331 2.59 -5.89 22.59
CA ARG A 331 1.82 -7.08 22.21
C ARG A 331 1.90 -7.41 20.73
N GLU A 332 1.90 -6.38 19.90
CA GLU A 332 1.98 -6.49 18.44
C GLU A 332 3.44 -6.57 17.93
N ASP A 333 4.42 -6.70 18.83
CA ASP A 333 5.86 -6.77 18.48
C ASP A 333 6.35 -5.56 17.66
N ASN A 334 5.81 -4.37 17.96
CA ASN A 334 6.13 -3.14 17.23
C ASN A 334 7.13 -2.28 18.00
N LEU A 335 8.42 -2.67 17.95
CA LEU A 335 9.49 -1.96 18.64
C LEU A 335 9.57 -0.48 18.23
N ALA A 336 9.42 -0.15 16.95
CA ALA A 336 9.50 1.24 16.49
C ALA A 336 8.45 2.15 17.15
N LEU A 337 7.21 1.67 17.31
CA LEU A 337 6.16 2.39 18.01
C LEU A 337 6.43 2.51 19.51
N VAL A 338 7.01 1.47 20.13
CA VAL A 338 7.49 1.53 21.52
C VAL A 338 8.55 2.63 21.67
N GLU A 339 9.57 2.65 20.79
CA GLU A 339 10.64 3.65 20.82
C GLU A 339 10.10 5.08 20.68
N ALA A 340 9.22 5.31 19.70
CA ALA A 340 8.60 6.61 19.49
C ALA A 340 7.72 7.04 20.68
N THR A 341 6.99 6.11 21.28
CA THR A 341 6.14 6.39 22.45
C THR A 341 6.99 6.79 23.65
N VAL A 342 8.03 6.03 23.97
CA VAL A 342 8.94 6.36 25.08
C VAL A 342 9.69 7.67 24.83
N TYR A 343 10.13 7.90 23.59
CA TYR A 343 10.77 9.16 23.21
C TYR A 343 9.86 10.36 23.46
N VAL A 344 8.60 10.30 23.03
CA VAL A 344 7.66 11.41 23.24
C VAL A 344 7.32 11.56 24.73
N GLN A 345 7.15 10.47 25.49
CA GLN A 345 6.92 10.55 26.95
C GLN A 345 8.07 11.26 27.67
N ALA A 346 9.32 11.01 27.25
CA ALA A 346 10.49 11.65 27.84
C ALA A 346 10.55 13.17 27.59
N GLN A 347 9.80 13.68 26.62
CA GLN A 347 9.70 15.11 26.31
C GLN A 347 8.55 15.83 27.04
N VAL A 348 7.61 15.10 27.65
CA VAL A 348 6.46 15.70 28.35
C VAL A 348 6.85 15.96 29.81
N ASP A 349 7.08 17.22 30.15
CA ASP A 349 7.38 17.65 31.52
C ASP A 349 6.33 17.14 32.52
N GLY A 350 6.79 16.46 33.58
CA GLY A 350 5.93 15.95 34.66
C GLY A 350 5.21 14.62 34.36
N ALA A 351 5.43 13.98 33.20
CA ALA A 351 4.88 12.66 32.93
C ALA A 351 5.46 11.62 33.91
N ARG A 352 4.60 10.90 34.63
CA ARG A 352 4.98 9.71 35.43
C ARG A 352 5.38 8.55 34.49
N LEU A 353 6.51 8.70 33.80
CA LEU A 353 7.08 7.70 32.88
C LEU A 353 7.13 6.29 33.50
N TYR A 354 7.41 6.20 34.80
CA TYR A 354 7.73 4.92 35.43
C TYR A 354 6.59 3.90 35.52
N ALA A 355 5.33 4.34 35.70
CA ALA A 355 4.22 3.41 35.96
C ALA A 355 3.78 2.65 34.69
N THR A 356 3.71 3.34 33.54
CA THR A 356 3.31 2.75 32.26
C THR A 356 4.43 1.90 31.65
N LEU A 357 5.68 2.36 31.75
CA LEU A 357 6.84 1.61 31.26
C LEU A 357 7.01 0.25 31.95
N SER A 358 6.74 0.15 33.26
CA SER A 358 6.84 -1.11 34.02
C SER A 358 5.87 -2.18 33.48
N THR A 359 4.66 -1.78 33.09
CA THR A 359 3.63 -2.71 32.59
C THR A 359 4.01 -3.24 31.21
N ALA A 360 4.43 -2.34 30.31
CA ALA A 360 4.87 -2.70 28.97
C ALA A 360 6.16 -3.55 28.99
N PHE A 361 7.09 -3.24 29.91
CA PHE A 361 8.29 -4.05 30.12
C PHE A 361 7.95 -5.49 30.52
N ARG A 362 7.00 -5.68 31.43
CA ARG A 362 6.53 -7.01 31.84
C ARG A 362 5.85 -7.76 30.70
N GLU A 363 5.03 -7.10 29.89
CA GLU A 363 4.46 -7.73 28.70
C GLU A 363 5.57 -8.14 27.71
N ALA A 364 6.64 -7.35 27.55
CA ALA A 364 7.78 -7.71 26.69
C ALA A 364 8.51 -8.96 27.21
N ILE A 365 8.64 -9.11 28.54
CA ILE A 365 9.17 -10.31 29.18
C ILE A 365 8.28 -11.52 28.89
N LEU A 366 6.96 -11.39 29.11
CA LEU A 366 5.98 -12.46 28.86
C LEU A 366 5.97 -12.93 27.41
N ARG A 367 6.21 -12.01 26.47
CA ARG A 367 6.33 -12.28 25.03
C ARG A 367 7.70 -12.83 24.63
N ASN A 368 8.64 -12.92 25.56
CA ASN A 368 10.03 -13.33 25.32
C ASN A 368 10.72 -12.48 24.24
N ASN A 369 10.48 -11.17 24.24
CA ASN A 369 11.04 -10.23 23.27
C ASN A 369 12.29 -9.54 23.82
N ASP A 370 13.48 -10.03 23.45
CA ASP A 370 14.74 -9.54 24.00
C ASP A 370 15.10 -8.13 23.55
N ALA A 371 14.71 -7.73 22.32
CA ALA A 371 14.95 -6.38 21.81
C ALA A 371 14.18 -5.33 22.62
N MET A 372 12.88 -5.57 22.87
CA MET A 372 12.06 -4.68 23.70
C MET A 372 12.54 -4.63 25.16
N VAL A 373 12.89 -5.78 25.74
CA VAL A 373 13.41 -5.85 27.12
C VAL A 373 14.69 -5.02 27.26
N ARG A 374 15.65 -5.16 26.33
CA ARG A 374 16.86 -4.33 26.30
C ARG A 374 16.54 -2.84 26.13
N PHE A 375 15.58 -2.52 25.26
CA PHE A 375 15.15 -1.14 25.04
C PHE A 375 14.61 -0.52 26.33
N PHE A 376 13.70 -1.18 27.03
CA PHE A 376 13.14 -0.67 28.29
C PHE A 376 14.22 -0.50 29.38
N LEU A 377 15.10 -1.49 29.56
CA LEU A 377 16.20 -1.41 30.52
C LEU A 377 17.15 -0.25 30.22
N LYS A 378 17.46 -0.02 28.94
CA LYS A 378 18.29 1.11 28.49
C LYS A 378 17.63 2.46 28.81
N ASN A 379 16.30 2.52 28.82
CA ASN A 379 15.53 3.72 29.17
C ASN A 379 15.20 3.82 30.68
N GLY A 380 15.95 3.09 31.53
CA GLY A 380 15.90 3.28 32.98
C GLY A 380 14.68 2.65 33.66
N VAL A 381 13.99 1.71 33.00
CA VAL A 381 12.98 0.90 33.67
C VAL A 381 13.65 0.05 34.74
N ASP A 382 13.15 0.14 35.97
CA ASP A 382 13.65 -0.69 37.07
C ASP A 382 13.35 -2.17 36.75
N PRO A 383 14.38 -3.04 36.61
CA PRO A 383 14.18 -4.45 36.34
C PRO A 383 13.35 -5.15 37.41
N GLU A 384 13.18 -4.57 38.60
CA GLU A 384 12.41 -5.14 39.71
C GLU A 384 11.12 -4.35 40.04
N ALA A 385 10.68 -3.45 39.15
CA ALA A 385 9.52 -2.59 39.42
C ALA A 385 8.27 -3.41 39.81
N PRO A 386 7.56 -3.05 40.90
CA PRO A 386 6.36 -3.76 41.32
C PRO A 386 5.21 -3.60 40.32
N ILE A 387 4.27 -4.55 40.32
CA ILE A 387 3.00 -4.36 39.60
C ILE A 387 2.24 -3.25 40.30
N HIS A 388 1.87 -2.20 39.56
CA HIS A 388 1.05 -1.13 40.12
C HIS A 388 -0.25 -1.76 40.70
N PRO A 389 -0.59 -1.54 41.99
CA PRO A 389 -1.68 -2.26 42.68
C PRO A 389 -3.03 -2.21 41.94
N ARG A 390 -3.29 -1.10 41.23
CA ARG A 390 -4.50 -0.92 40.40
C ARG A 390 -4.63 -1.93 39.26
N LEU A 391 -3.53 -2.48 38.74
CA LEU A 391 -3.52 -3.54 37.72
C LEU A 391 -3.57 -4.94 38.36
N ALA A 392 -2.98 -5.11 39.55
CA ALA A 392 -2.98 -6.36 40.30
C ALA A 392 -4.39 -6.80 40.72
N LEU A 393 -5.30 -5.85 40.98
CA LEU A 393 -6.71 -6.14 41.34
C LEU A 393 -7.51 -6.86 40.23
N LYS A 394 -7.03 -6.86 38.98
CA LYS A 394 -7.69 -7.53 37.85
C LYS A 394 -6.95 -8.79 37.36
N SER A 395 -5.69 -9.00 37.75
CA SER A 395 -4.95 -10.18 37.33
C SER A 395 -5.19 -11.34 38.30
N ILE A 396 -5.65 -12.48 37.78
CA ILE A 396 -5.87 -13.74 38.54
C ILE A 396 -4.57 -14.29 39.16
N ARG A 397 -3.40 -13.76 38.78
CA ARG A 397 -2.09 -14.21 39.27
C ARG A 397 -1.52 -13.23 40.31
N PRO A 398 -0.92 -13.74 41.40
CA PRO A 398 -0.24 -12.92 42.39
C PRO A 398 0.91 -12.13 41.75
N PRO A 399 1.37 -11.02 42.37
CA PRO A 399 2.50 -10.25 41.87
C PRO A 399 3.75 -11.14 41.83
N THR A 400 4.09 -11.63 40.65
CA THR A 400 5.33 -12.38 40.40
C THR A 400 6.45 -11.40 40.09
N SER A 401 7.69 -11.75 40.48
CA SER A 401 8.84 -10.93 40.10
C SER A 401 8.99 -10.94 38.58
N THR A 402 9.65 -9.92 38.03
CA THR A 402 9.99 -9.84 36.60
C THR A 402 10.86 -11.01 36.14
N CYS A 403 11.72 -11.54 37.01
CA CYS A 403 12.48 -12.76 36.76
C CYS A 403 11.58 -13.99 36.65
N ASP A 404 10.56 -14.11 37.51
CA ASP A 404 9.61 -15.23 37.46
C ASP A 404 8.71 -15.18 36.21
N LEU A 405 8.52 -13.98 35.63
CA LEU A 405 7.83 -13.82 34.35
C LEU A 405 8.67 -14.33 33.18
N ALA A 406 10.00 -14.27 33.29
CA ALA A 406 10.90 -14.75 32.24
C ALA A 406 11.08 -16.26 32.38
N ARG A 407 10.95 -17.01 31.28
CA ARG A 407 11.17 -18.46 31.31
C ARG A 407 12.63 -18.75 31.67
N PRO A 408 12.94 -19.56 32.70
CA PRO A 408 14.30 -19.98 33.01
C PRO A 408 15.02 -20.52 31.77
N GLY A 409 16.27 -20.12 31.56
CA GLY A 409 17.08 -20.48 30.38
C GLY A 409 16.79 -19.68 29.09
N SER A 410 15.78 -18.81 29.09
CA SER A 410 15.55 -17.91 27.94
C SER A 410 16.57 -16.77 27.88
N LYS A 411 16.80 -16.22 26.67
CA LYS A 411 17.64 -15.03 26.49
C LYS A 411 17.13 -13.82 27.28
N VAL A 412 15.80 -13.66 27.36
CA VAL A 412 15.16 -12.62 28.17
C VAL A 412 15.48 -12.79 29.65
N TYR A 413 15.40 -14.02 30.18
CA TYR A 413 15.76 -14.29 31.57
C TYR A 413 17.21 -13.85 31.87
N SER A 414 18.17 -14.21 31.01
CA SER A 414 19.57 -13.78 31.17
C SER A 414 19.72 -12.26 31.16
N ILE A 415 18.99 -11.55 30.28
CA ILE A 415 19.03 -10.08 30.19
C ILE A 415 18.47 -9.43 31.46
N VAL A 416 17.33 -9.92 31.95
CA VAL A 416 16.70 -9.38 33.17
C VAL A 416 17.59 -9.65 34.38
N ARG A 417 18.10 -10.88 34.53
CA ARG A 417 19.04 -11.25 35.60
C ARG A 417 20.28 -10.35 35.60
N GLU A 418 20.91 -10.16 34.44
CA GLU A 418 22.07 -9.28 34.29
C GLU A 418 21.76 -7.83 34.70
N ALA A 419 20.58 -7.33 34.36
CA ALA A 419 20.16 -5.98 34.74
C ALA A 419 19.93 -5.84 36.26
N ILE A 420 19.39 -6.86 36.92
CA ILE A 420 19.24 -6.89 38.39
C ILE A 420 20.62 -6.92 39.06
N VAL A 421 21.53 -7.79 38.61
CA VAL A 421 22.90 -7.85 39.15
C VAL A 421 23.59 -6.49 39.02
N ARG A 422 23.50 -5.84 37.86
CA ARG A 422 24.03 -4.48 37.67
C ARG A 422 23.40 -3.44 38.60
N LYS A 423 22.10 -3.55 38.88
CA LYS A 423 21.40 -2.69 39.85
C LYS A 423 21.93 -2.93 41.27
N MET A 424 22.10 -4.19 41.66
CA MET A 424 22.68 -4.58 42.96
C MET A 424 24.09 -4.04 43.12
N GLU A 425 24.95 -4.26 42.13
CA GLU A 425 26.34 -3.75 42.11
C GLU A 425 26.38 -2.22 42.21
N LYS A 426 25.47 -1.52 41.52
CA LYS A 426 25.36 -0.05 41.56
C LYS A 426 24.92 0.47 42.92
N LEU A 427 24.01 -0.23 43.60
CA LEU A 427 23.44 0.20 44.88
C LEU A 427 24.26 -0.29 46.08
N GLN A 428 25.06 -1.35 45.94
CA GLN A 428 25.91 -1.95 46.99
C GLN A 428 25.13 -2.14 48.30
N SER A 429 25.61 -1.56 49.41
CA SER A 429 24.99 -1.61 50.73
C SER A 429 23.63 -0.91 50.82
N LYS A 430 23.26 -0.10 49.83
CA LYS A 430 21.94 0.56 49.73
C LYS A 430 20.91 -0.29 48.99
N TYR A 431 21.30 -1.44 48.47
CA TYR A 431 20.36 -2.36 47.83
C TYR A 431 19.44 -2.96 48.89
N GLN A 432 18.15 -2.70 48.76
CA GLN A 432 17.10 -3.39 49.51
C GLN A 432 16.35 -4.27 48.52
N SER A 433 16.35 -5.58 48.77
CA SER A 433 15.54 -6.50 47.96
C SER A 433 14.06 -6.08 48.07
N PRO A 434 13.33 -5.96 46.95
CA PRO A 434 11.89 -5.71 46.98
C PRO A 434 11.16 -6.65 47.94
N GLU A 435 10.22 -6.14 48.74
CA GLU A 435 9.49 -6.96 49.74
C GLU A 435 8.58 -8.05 49.10
N TYR A 436 8.40 -8.02 47.78
CA TYR A 436 7.48 -8.89 47.04
C TYR A 436 8.08 -10.24 46.60
N TYR A 437 9.16 -10.73 47.23
CA TYR A 437 9.85 -11.94 46.78
C TYR A 437 9.07 -13.23 47.11
N VAL A 438 8.46 -13.81 46.08
CA VAL A 438 8.37 -15.27 45.91
C VAL A 438 9.29 -15.65 44.74
N TRP A 439 10.60 -15.45 44.90
CA TRP A 439 11.52 -16.25 44.11
C TRP A 439 11.45 -17.66 44.71
N SER A 440 11.43 -18.71 43.88
CA SER A 440 11.71 -20.03 44.45
C SER A 440 13.09 -19.97 45.12
N LYS A 441 13.26 -20.66 46.25
CA LYS A 441 14.51 -20.69 47.02
C LYS A 441 15.71 -21.02 46.12
N GLU A 442 15.50 -21.88 45.13
CA GLU A 442 16.43 -22.29 44.07
C GLU A 442 16.89 -21.11 43.19
N LEU A 443 15.98 -20.21 42.78
CA LEU A 443 16.31 -19.04 41.96
C LEU A 443 17.07 -17.96 42.76
N GLN A 444 16.82 -17.86 44.07
CA GLN A 444 17.59 -16.99 44.96
C GLN A 444 19.04 -17.47 45.09
N GLU A 445 19.22 -18.78 45.26
CA GLU A 445 20.54 -19.40 45.33
C GLU A 445 21.32 -19.19 44.02
N ASP A 446 20.68 -19.31 42.86
CA ASP A 446 21.33 -19.07 41.55
C ASP A 446 21.86 -17.62 41.38
N VAL A 447 21.12 -16.62 41.85
CA VAL A 447 21.55 -15.21 41.76
C VAL A 447 22.58 -14.87 42.84
N LEU A 448 22.38 -15.35 44.07
CA LEU A 448 23.32 -15.17 45.18
C LEU A 448 24.67 -15.84 44.90
N MET A 449 24.67 -17.04 44.31
CA MET A 449 25.88 -17.77 43.90
C MET A 449 26.73 -17.03 42.87
N SER A 450 26.10 -16.23 41.99
CA SER A 450 26.82 -15.33 41.09
C SER A 450 27.45 -14.12 41.79
N TYR A 451 26.95 -13.71 42.95
CA TYR A 451 27.46 -12.54 43.71
C TYR A 451 28.54 -12.94 44.72
N THR A 452 28.45 -14.15 45.29
CA THR A 452 29.44 -14.68 46.25
C THR A 452 30.83 -14.92 45.66
N PHE A 453 30.99 -14.85 44.33
CA PHE A 453 32.30 -14.93 43.67
C PHE A 453 33.05 -13.59 43.58
N HIS A 454 32.42 -12.44 43.86
CA HIS A 454 33.04 -11.11 43.69
C HIS A 454 32.97 -10.18 44.91
N ALA A 455 32.35 -10.59 46.02
CA ALA A 455 32.52 -9.89 47.28
C ALA A 455 33.90 -10.25 47.88
N PRO A 456 34.79 -9.28 48.19
CA PRO A 456 35.91 -9.56 49.06
C PRO A 456 35.32 -10.06 50.38
N LYS A 457 35.75 -11.25 50.82
CA LYS A 457 35.42 -11.77 52.14
C LYS A 457 35.79 -10.68 53.16
N LEU A 458 34.78 -10.21 53.91
CA LEU A 458 35.00 -9.40 55.11
C LEU A 458 35.85 -10.19 56.12
#